data_AF-A0A1X0NF23-F1
#
_entry.id   AF-A0A1X0NF23-F1
#
_cell.length_a   1.000
_cell.length_b   1.000
_cell.length_c   1.000
_cell.angle_alpha   90.00
_cell.angle_beta   90.00
_cell.angle_gamma   90.00
#
_symmetry.space_group_name_H-M   'P 1'
#
loop_
_entity.id
_entity.type
_entity.pdbx_description
1 polymer ?
#
loop_
_entity_poly.entity_id
_entity_poly.type
_entity_poly.pdbx_seq_one_letter_code
_entity_poly.pdbx_strand_id
1 'polypeptide(L)'
;TIAGYQHHGVSRPSKGGGVSILVREDLPVEVGLTVVASIEHAHATIHMSEGLALTVMSAYSSLLGRSYTTSQLDTLLTTSGPHPIGADANAHAMAWDRAIPRYPWRCASTMAPR
;
A
#
# COMPACT_ATOMS: atom_id res chain seq x y z
N THR A 1 9.57 -9.19 -14.24
CA THR A 1 9.11 -8.01 -15.00
C THR A 1 7.92 -8.42 -15.83
N ILE A 2 6.86 -7.61 -15.82
CA ILE A 2 5.67 -7.81 -16.66
C ILE A 2 5.89 -6.97 -17.91
N ALA A 3 5.74 -7.56 -19.10
CA ALA A 3 5.96 -6.84 -20.36
C ALA A 3 5.01 -5.64 -20.47
N GLY A 4 5.54 -4.48 -20.88
CA GLY A 4 4.78 -3.22 -20.97
C GLY A 4 4.60 -2.49 -19.63
N TYR A 5 5.28 -2.94 -18.56
CA TYR A 5 5.20 -2.33 -17.24
C TYR A 5 6.58 -2.07 -16.63
N GLN A 6 6.77 -0.84 -16.15
CA GLN A 6 7.87 -0.46 -15.28
C GLN A 6 7.50 -0.76 -13.83
N HIS A 7 8.45 -1.35 -13.10
CA HIS A 7 8.28 -1.69 -11.70
C HIS A 7 9.11 -0.74 -10.84
N HIS A 8 8.46 -0.09 -9.89
CA HIS A 8 9.09 0.77 -8.90
C HIS A 8 8.72 0.28 -7.52
N GLY A 9 9.70 0.15 -6.64
CA GLY A 9 9.43 -0.32 -5.29
C GLY A 9 10.49 0.13 -4.31
N VAL A 10 10.06 0.24 -3.05
CA VAL A 10 10.94 0.56 -1.93
C VAL A 10 10.65 -0.40 -0.80
N SER A 11 11.71 -0.81 -0.13
CA SER A 11 11.66 -1.69 1.05
C SER A 11 12.58 -1.13 2.12
N ARG A 12 12.26 -1.42 3.39
CA ARG A 12 13.18 -1.14 4.49
C ARG A 12 14.38 -2.09 4.45
N PRO A 13 15.56 -1.67 4.97
CA PRO A 13 16.74 -2.53 5.07
C PRO A 13 16.57 -3.78 5.97
N SER A 14 15.52 -3.86 6.80
CA SER A 14 15.26 -4.98 7.71
C SER A 14 14.13 -5.89 7.19
N LYS A 15 14.34 -7.20 7.33
CA LYS A 15 13.57 -8.29 6.69
C LYS A 15 12.06 -8.18 6.93
N GLY A 16 11.28 -8.02 5.85
CA GLY A 16 9.85 -8.40 5.83
C GLY A 16 8.83 -7.38 5.31
N GLY A 17 9.23 -6.38 4.53
CA GLY A 17 8.30 -5.36 4.02
C GLY A 17 8.72 -4.73 2.70
N GLY A 18 7.77 -4.06 2.07
CA GLY A 18 8.00 -3.29 0.86
C GLY A 18 6.71 -2.94 0.16
N VAL A 19 6.73 -1.83 -0.57
CA VAL A 19 5.66 -1.44 -1.50
C VAL A 19 6.20 -1.42 -2.90
N SER A 20 5.33 -1.72 -3.84
CA SER A 20 5.64 -1.62 -5.26
C SER A 20 4.45 -1.07 -6.02
N ILE A 21 4.74 -0.29 -7.05
CA ILE A 21 3.78 0.14 -8.05
C ILE A 21 4.29 -0.33 -9.41
N LEU A 22 3.38 -0.86 -10.21
CA LEU A 22 3.63 -1.17 -11.61
C LEU A 22 2.94 -0.12 -12.47
N VAL A 23 3.71 0.52 -13.33
CA VAL A 23 3.28 1.61 -14.21
C VAL A 23 3.39 1.14 -15.65
N ARG A 24 2.42 1.45 -16.51
CA ARG A 24 2.55 1.12 -17.93
C ARG A 24 3.64 1.98 -18.59
N GLU A 25 4.46 1.36 -19.43
CA GLU A 25 5.61 2.00 -20.08
C GLU A 25 5.22 3.15 -21.04
N ASP A 26 3.99 3.17 -21.53
CA ASP A 26 3.46 4.18 -22.46
C ASP A 26 2.84 5.41 -21.78
N LEU A 27 2.82 5.44 -20.44
CA LEU A 27 2.24 6.55 -19.68
C LEU A 27 3.33 7.50 -19.14
N PRO A 28 3.16 8.82 -19.26
CA PRO A 28 4.07 9.80 -18.69
C PRO A 28 3.79 9.95 -17.18
N VAL A 29 4.44 9.10 -16.38
CA VAL A 29 4.17 9.00 -14.94
C VAL A 29 5.36 9.48 -14.14
N GLU A 30 5.10 10.37 -13.18
CA GLU A 30 6.05 10.71 -12.13
C GLU A 30 5.91 9.70 -10.98
N VAL A 31 7.02 9.07 -10.58
CA VAL A 31 7.01 8.07 -9.51
C VAL A 31 7.86 8.55 -8.34
N GLY A 32 7.27 8.57 -7.15
CA GLY A 32 7.96 8.86 -5.91
C GLY A 32 7.95 7.67 -4.96
N LEU A 33 9.08 7.43 -4.31
CA LEU A 33 9.29 6.36 -3.34
C LEU A 33 9.82 6.97 -2.04
N THR A 34 9.17 6.70 -0.92
CA THR A 34 9.60 7.22 0.39
C THR A 34 9.34 6.23 1.51
N VAL A 35 10.03 6.42 2.63
CA VAL A 35 9.79 5.70 3.87
C VAL A 35 9.70 6.71 5.02
N VAL A 36 8.51 6.88 5.60
CA VAL A 36 8.26 7.83 6.70
C VAL A 36 7.75 7.08 7.91
N ALA A 37 8.34 7.30 9.08
CA ALA A 37 7.89 6.68 10.34
C ALA A 37 7.75 5.14 10.30
N SER A 38 8.52 4.46 9.45
CA SER A 38 8.34 3.03 9.13
C SER A 38 7.02 2.68 8.45
N ILE A 39 6.56 3.55 7.56
CA ILE A 39 5.60 3.27 6.52
C ILE A 39 6.38 3.32 5.20
N GLU A 40 6.45 2.21 4.47
CA GLU A 40 6.92 2.24 3.09
C GLU A 40 5.81 2.81 2.21
N HIS A 41 6.19 3.70 1.30
CA HIS A 41 5.25 4.43 0.48
C HIS A 41 5.76 4.58 -0.95
N ALA A 42 4.88 4.33 -1.90
CA ALA A 42 5.09 4.59 -3.30
C ALA A 42 3.89 5.37 -3.83
N HIS A 43 4.13 6.33 -4.72
CA HIS A 43 3.07 6.97 -5.47
C HIS A 43 3.46 7.10 -6.94
N ALA A 44 2.43 7.13 -7.79
CA ALA A 44 2.53 7.32 -9.22
C ALA A 44 1.53 8.39 -9.64
N THR A 45 2.02 9.46 -10.24
CA THR A 45 1.24 10.61 -10.68
C THR A 45 1.22 10.66 -12.21
N ILE A 46 0.02 10.61 -12.79
CA ILE A 46 -0.20 10.80 -14.22
C ILE A 46 -0.76 12.21 -14.44
N HIS A 47 -0.06 13.02 -15.21
CA HIS A 47 -0.55 14.34 -15.62
C HIS A 47 -1.35 14.19 -16.92
N MET A 48 -2.68 14.34 -16.83
CA MET A 48 -3.57 14.16 -17.98
C MET A 48 -3.70 15.44 -18.80
N SER A 49 -3.78 16.59 -18.13
CA SER A 49 -3.83 17.92 -18.75
C SER A 49 -3.34 18.99 -17.76
N GLU A 50 -3.22 20.24 -18.21
CA GLU A 50 -2.92 21.35 -17.30
C GLU A 50 -3.93 21.39 -16.13
N GLY A 51 -3.40 21.30 -14.91
CA GLY A 51 -4.20 21.30 -13.69
C GLY A 51 -4.94 19.99 -13.37
N LEU A 52 -4.84 18.95 -14.20
CA LEU A 52 -5.46 17.63 -13.94
C LEU A 52 -4.40 16.54 -13.81
N ALA A 53 -4.22 16.06 -12.58
CA ALA A 53 -3.35 14.94 -12.26
C ALA A 53 -4.10 13.88 -11.48
N LEU A 54 -3.77 12.60 -11.72
CA LEU A 54 -4.21 11.48 -10.90
C LEU A 54 -2.99 10.87 -10.21
N THR A 55 -2.99 10.90 -8.89
CA THR A 55 -2.01 10.18 -8.07
C THR A 55 -2.62 8.91 -7.51
N VAL A 56 -1.98 7.77 -7.75
CA VAL A 56 -2.29 6.49 -7.08
C VAL A 56 -1.17 6.18 -6.10
N MET A 57 -1.54 5.73 -4.91
CA MET A 57 -0.61 5.50 -3.82
C MET A 57 -0.66 4.05 -3.34
N SER A 58 0.51 3.52 -2.98
CA SER A 58 0.66 2.24 -2.29
C SER A 58 1.41 2.45 -0.99
N ALA A 59 0.90 1.87 0.10
CA ALA A 59 1.51 2.00 1.41
C ALA A 59 1.54 0.67 2.17
N TYR A 60 2.60 0.44 2.92
CA TYR A 60 2.73 -0.68 3.84
C TYR A 60 3.14 -0.15 5.22
N SER A 61 2.33 -0.43 6.23
CA SER A 61 2.68 -0.17 7.62
C SER A 61 3.20 -1.46 8.24
N SER A 62 4.44 -1.47 8.75
CA SER A 62 4.95 -2.66 9.45
C SER A 62 4.15 -2.87 10.73
N LEU A 63 3.60 -4.09 10.89
CA LEU A 63 2.77 -4.48 12.01
C LEU A 63 3.64 -4.76 13.25
N LEU A 64 3.57 -3.86 14.25
CA LEU A 64 3.49 -4.17 15.70
C LEU A 64 3.32 -2.86 16.50
N GLY A 65 2.15 -2.64 17.10
CA GLY A 65 1.95 -1.71 18.24
C GLY A 65 2.27 -0.23 18.02
N ARG A 66 2.39 0.25 16.77
CA ARG A 66 2.67 1.66 16.48
C ARG A 66 1.40 2.42 16.14
N SER A 67 1.22 3.54 16.81
CA SER A 67 0.31 4.60 16.40
C SER A 67 1.06 5.60 15.54
N TYR A 68 0.46 6.01 14.43
CA TYR A 68 0.97 7.07 13.58
C TYR A 68 0.28 8.39 13.93
N THR A 69 1.03 9.48 13.92
CA THR A 69 0.43 10.81 14.07
C THR A 69 -0.17 11.25 12.74
N THR A 70 -1.16 12.15 12.79
CA THR A 70 -1.72 12.76 11.57
C THR A 70 -0.63 13.43 10.73
N SER A 71 0.33 14.13 11.37
CA SER A 71 1.45 14.76 10.68
C SER A 71 2.37 13.79 9.91
N GLN A 72 2.55 12.56 10.42
CA GLN A 72 3.29 11.52 9.71
C GLN A 72 2.55 11.05 8.46
N LEU A 73 1.22 10.99 8.53
CA LEU A 73 0.36 10.65 7.40
C LEU A 73 0.27 11.82 6.41
N ASP A 74 0.19 13.07 6.88
CA ASP A 74 0.16 14.27 6.01
C ASP A 74 1.42 14.37 5.15
N THR A 75 2.57 13.95 5.69
CA THR A 75 3.84 13.87 4.95
C THR A 75 3.79 12.83 3.83
N LEU A 76 2.93 11.81 3.95
CA LEU A 76 2.69 10.84 2.88
C LEU A 76 1.63 11.33 1.90
N LEU A 77 0.67 12.13 2.37
CA LEU A 77 -0.51 12.63 1.64
C LEU A 77 -0.28 13.99 0.98
N THR A 78 0.94 14.30 0.55
CA THR A 78 1.33 15.64 0.05
C THR A 78 0.64 16.07 -1.24
N THR A 79 -0.14 15.20 -1.86
CA THR A 79 -0.85 15.49 -3.11
C THR A 79 -2.21 16.11 -2.84
N SER A 80 -2.49 17.25 -3.48
CA SER A 80 -3.77 17.96 -3.38
C SER A 80 -4.88 17.26 -4.17
N GLY A 81 -6.02 16.96 -3.54
CA GLY A 81 -7.17 16.33 -4.20
C GLY A 81 -7.41 14.88 -3.75
N PRO A 82 -8.43 14.21 -4.32
CA PRO A 82 -8.74 12.82 -3.98
C PRO A 82 -7.72 11.87 -4.62
N HIS A 83 -7.12 11.00 -3.81
CA HIS A 83 -6.13 10.02 -4.26
C HIS A 83 -6.48 8.63 -3.74
N PRO A 84 -6.67 7.62 -4.62
CA PRO A 84 -6.84 6.25 -4.17
C PRO A 84 -5.54 5.73 -3.55
N ILE A 85 -5.68 5.12 -2.37
CA ILE A 85 -4.57 4.52 -1.63
C ILE A 85 -4.85 3.04 -1.44
N GLY A 86 -4.02 2.20 -2.05
CA GLY A 86 -3.97 0.77 -1.75
C GLY A 86 -2.99 0.53 -0.61
N ALA A 87 -3.48 0.27 0.59
CA ALA A 87 -2.62 0.08 1.76
C ALA A 87 -2.89 -1.25 2.44
N ASP A 88 -1.81 -1.95 2.79
CA ASP A 88 -1.87 -2.91 3.89
C ASP A 88 -1.58 -2.14 5.18
N ALA A 89 -2.66 -1.67 5.79
CA ALA A 89 -2.64 -0.84 6.99
C ALA A 89 -2.37 -1.66 8.26
N ASN A 90 -2.47 -3.00 8.18
CA ASN A 90 -2.19 -3.89 9.31
C ASN A 90 -2.98 -3.50 10.59
N ALA A 91 -4.18 -2.94 10.38
CA ALA A 91 -5.07 -2.41 11.38
C ALA A 91 -6.53 -2.61 10.96
N HIS A 92 -7.43 -2.54 11.93
CA HIS A 92 -8.87 -2.60 11.71
C HIS A 92 -9.45 -1.21 11.92
N ALA A 93 -10.24 -0.70 10.96
CA ALA A 93 -10.88 0.60 11.11
C ALA A 93 -12.03 0.53 12.13
N MET A 94 -12.72 -0.62 12.18
CA MET A 94 -13.88 -0.85 13.01
C MET A 94 -13.90 -2.30 13.53
N ALA A 95 -14.72 -2.56 14.56
CA ALA A 95 -14.76 -3.86 15.22
C ALA A 95 -15.18 -5.03 14.31
N TRP A 96 -16.04 -4.78 13.32
CA TRP A 96 -16.45 -5.77 12.31
C TRP A 96 -15.38 -6.09 11.25
N ASP A 97 -14.36 -5.24 11.07
CA ASP A 97 -13.21 -5.54 10.19
C ASP A 97 -12.30 -6.59 10.83
N ARG A 98 -12.44 -6.77 12.15
CA ARG A 98 -11.80 -7.84 12.89
C ARG A 98 -12.66 -9.08 12.75
N ALA A 99 -12.21 -10.04 11.94
CA ALA A 99 -12.76 -11.38 12.00
C ALA A 99 -12.48 -11.95 13.40
N ILE A 100 -13.50 -11.96 14.26
CA ILE A 100 -13.50 -12.74 15.49
C ILE A 100 -14.16 -14.07 15.12
N PRO A 101 -13.40 -15.16 14.92
CA PRO A 101 -14.00 -16.44 14.58
C PRO A 101 -14.93 -16.85 15.73
N ARG A 102 -16.23 -17.03 15.44
CA ARG A 102 -17.18 -17.51 16.45
C ARG A 102 -16.90 -18.95 16.89
N TYR A 103 -16.03 -19.68 16.18
CA TYR A 103 -15.55 -21.02 16.54
C TYR A 103 -14.10 -21.24 16.05
N PRO A 104 -13.11 -21.48 16.94
CA PRO A 104 -11.69 -21.54 16.58
C PRO A 104 -11.22 -22.80 15.83
N TRP A 105 -12.09 -23.78 15.53
CA TRP A 105 -11.67 -25.10 15.01
C TRP A 105 -12.25 -25.50 13.65
N ARG A 106 -12.93 -24.60 12.92
CA ARG A 106 -13.57 -24.93 11.62
C ARG A 106 -12.79 -24.43 10.39
N CYS A 107 -11.46 -24.48 10.46
CA CYS A 107 -10.59 -24.41 9.28
C CYS A 107 -9.57 -25.55 9.31
N ALA A 108 -10.05 -26.80 9.39
CA ALA A 108 -9.27 -27.95 8.96
C ALA A 108 -10.07 -28.62 7.84
N SER A 109 -9.83 -28.17 6.61
CA SER A 109 -10.27 -28.91 5.43
C SER A 109 -9.52 -30.23 5.43
N THR A 110 -10.23 -31.31 5.72
CA THR A 110 -9.76 -32.68 5.54
C THR A 110 -9.44 -32.86 4.06
N MET A 111 -8.15 -32.90 3.72
CA MET A 111 -7.68 -33.48 2.47
C MET A 111 -7.05 -34.82 2.84
N ALA A 112 -7.87 -35.87 2.85
CA ALA A 112 -7.34 -37.23 2.84
C ALA A 112 -6.97 -37.57 1.39
N PRO A 113 -5.75 -38.07 1.09
CA PRO A 113 -5.42 -38.54 -0.24
C PRO A 113 -6.12 -39.87 -0.53
N ARG A 114 -6.58 -39.98 -1.79
CA ARG A 114 -7.18 -41.10 -2.55
C ARG A 114 -7.53 -42.38 -1.81
#